data_AF-A0A7C4MN68-F1
#
_entry.id   AF-A0A7C4MN68-F1
#
_cell.length_a   1.000
_cell.length_b   1.000
_cell.length_c   1.000
_cell.angle_alpha   90.00
_cell.angle_beta   90.00
_cell.angle_gamma   90.00
#
_symmetry.space_group_name_H-M   'P 1'
#
loop_
_entity.id
_entity.type
_entity.pdbx_description
1 polymer ?
#
loop_
_entity_poly.entity_id
_entity_poly.type
_entity_poly.pdbx_seq_one_letter_code
_entity_poly.pdbx_strand_id
1 'polypeptide(L)'
;MTTSLKIDDFFCPNQTCSDHGVKGLGNIFIVDRYGKERRRMLKCKTCNFRFSERRNTAFFGLHTRESKIREVILCLLNGMSFRETAYASDLDKDTVQRIWKRFLEYCEESMEGLLKDFNMKLEDLIVVLYERMQKR
;
A
#
# COMPACT_ATOMS: atom_id res chain seq x y z
N MET A 1 -0.30 2.97 -16.75
CA MET A 1 -1.28 1.90 -17.01
C MET A 1 -2.07 1.66 -15.74
N THR A 2 -3.39 1.87 -15.77
CA THR A 2 -4.28 1.61 -14.63
C THR A 2 -4.65 0.13 -14.67
N THR A 3 -3.83 -0.72 -14.05
CA THR A 3 -4.10 -2.16 -13.98
C THR A 3 -5.37 -2.35 -13.16
N SER A 4 -6.47 -2.75 -13.80
CA SER A 4 -7.72 -3.06 -13.10
C SER A 4 -7.49 -4.34 -12.29
N LEU A 5 -7.41 -4.21 -10.96
CA LEU A 5 -7.28 -5.34 -10.05
C LEU A 5 -8.54 -6.22 -10.11
N LYS A 6 -8.35 -7.53 -10.24
CA LYS A 6 -9.42 -8.52 -10.18
C LYS A 6 -9.89 -8.70 -8.74
N ILE A 7 -11.08 -9.26 -8.54
CA ILE A 7 -11.62 -9.48 -7.19
C ILE A 7 -10.69 -10.38 -6.37
N ASP A 8 -10.07 -11.37 -7.01
CA ASP A 8 -9.19 -12.35 -6.36
C ASP A 8 -7.88 -11.74 -5.85
N ASP A 9 -7.51 -10.54 -6.30
CA ASP A 9 -6.34 -9.81 -5.82
C ASP A 9 -6.55 -9.19 -4.43
N PHE A 10 -7.81 -9.09 -3.99
CA PHE A 10 -8.18 -8.53 -2.69
C PHE A 10 -8.26 -9.60 -1.60
N PHE A 11 -8.03 -9.17 -0.38
CA PHE A 11 -8.14 -9.97 0.83
C PHE A 11 -8.83 -9.16 1.92
N CYS A 12 -9.34 -9.84 2.95
CA CYS A 12 -9.97 -9.19 4.08
C CYS A 12 -8.93 -8.42 4.91
N PRO A 13 -9.05 -7.08 5.09
CA PRO A 13 -8.10 -6.28 5.89
C PRO A 13 -8.44 -6.27 7.39
N ASN A 14 -9.50 -6.97 7.80
CA ASN A 14 -9.88 -7.03 9.21
C ASN A 14 -9.02 -8.07 9.94
N GLN A 15 -8.13 -7.62 10.83
CA GLN A 15 -7.20 -8.49 11.58
C GLN A 15 -7.91 -9.51 12.48
N THR A 16 -9.18 -9.30 12.85
CA THR A 16 -9.95 -10.25 13.65
C THR A 16 -10.67 -11.31 12.82
N CYS A 17 -10.59 -11.23 11.49
CA CYS A 17 -11.21 -12.19 10.58
C CYS A 17 -10.32 -13.44 10.44
N SER A 18 -10.94 -14.63 10.45
CA SER A 18 -10.24 -15.90 10.15
C SER A 18 -9.52 -15.90 8.80
N ASP A 19 -10.05 -15.13 7.84
CA ASP A 19 -9.55 -15.08 6.47
C ASP A 19 -8.72 -13.80 6.21
N HIS A 20 -8.20 -13.18 7.27
CA HIS A 20 -7.37 -11.99 7.18
C HIS A 20 -6.10 -12.26 6.35
N GLY A 21 -5.77 -11.35 5.42
CA GLY A 21 -4.52 -11.44 4.65
C GLY A 21 -4.49 -12.47 3.51
N VAL A 22 -5.48 -13.37 3.42
CA VAL A 22 -5.50 -14.45 2.41
C VAL A 22 -6.25 -14.02 1.14
N LYS A 23 -5.59 -14.10 0.00
CA LYS A 23 -6.14 -13.80 -1.34
C LYS A 23 -6.77 -15.04 -1.98
N GLY A 24 -7.64 -14.82 -2.98
CA GLY A 24 -8.18 -15.89 -3.81
C GLY A 24 -9.20 -16.84 -3.14
N LEU A 25 -9.69 -16.53 -1.93
CA LEU A 25 -10.68 -17.37 -1.23
C LEU A 25 -12.11 -17.23 -1.74
N GLY A 26 -12.39 -16.29 -2.66
CA GLY A 26 -13.76 -16.01 -3.14
C GLY A 26 -14.70 -15.42 -2.08
N ASN A 27 -14.16 -15.02 -0.93
CA ASN A 27 -14.89 -14.40 0.18
C ASN A 27 -15.06 -12.87 0.00
N ILE A 28 -14.38 -12.24 -0.96
CA ILE A 28 -14.51 -10.81 -1.25
C ILE A 28 -15.47 -10.59 -2.41
N PHE A 29 -16.36 -9.60 -2.28
CA PHE A 29 -17.28 -9.20 -3.34
C PHE A 29 -17.55 -7.69 -3.33
N ILE A 30 -17.99 -7.15 -4.46
CA ILE A 30 -18.33 -5.74 -4.62
C ILE A 30 -19.75 -5.52 -4.09
N VAL A 31 -19.92 -4.59 -3.16
CA VAL A 31 -21.23 -4.21 -2.62
C VAL A 31 -21.74 -2.89 -3.18
N ASP A 32 -20.84 -1.99 -3.56
CA ASP A 32 -21.20 -0.67 -4.06
C ASP A 32 -20.03 -0.03 -4.82
N ARG A 33 -20.25 1.15 -5.40
CA ARG A 33 -19.22 2.04 -5.93
C ARG A 33 -19.40 3.44 -5.37
N TYR A 34 -18.32 4.10 -4.97
CA TYR A 34 -18.38 5.38 -4.28
C TYR A 34 -17.34 6.41 -4.78
N GLY A 35 -17.60 7.68 -4.48
CA GLY A 35 -16.75 8.81 -4.84
C GLY A 35 -16.77 9.15 -6.33
N LYS A 36 -16.09 10.25 -6.69
CA LYS A 36 -16.04 10.77 -8.07
C LYS A 36 -15.48 9.76 -9.08
N GLU A 37 -14.51 8.97 -8.64
CA GLU A 37 -13.85 7.93 -9.46
C GLU A 37 -14.60 6.59 -9.49
N ARG A 38 -15.82 6.52 -8.93
CA ARG A 38 -16.66 5.29 -8.85
C ARG A 38 -15.89 4.05 -8.37
N ARG A 39 -15.10 4.24 -7.31
CA ARG A 39 -14.24 3.22 -6.71
C ARG A 39 -15.08 2.12 -6.10
N ARG A 40 -14.64 0.87 -6.22
CA ARG A 40 -15.36 -0.29 -5.66
C ARG A 40 -15.28 -0.27 -4.13
N MET A 41 -16.45 -0.39 -3.51
CA MET A 41 -16.61 -0.78 -2.11
C MET A 41 -16.71 -2.30 -2.07
N LEU A 42 -15.78 -2.92 -1.36
CA LEU A 42 -15.69 -4.37 -1.19
C LEU A 42 -16.24 -4.77 0.17
N LYS A 43 -16.71 -6.01 0.27
CA LYS A 43 -17.15 -6.62 1.52
C LYS A 43 -16.63 -8.06 1.62
N CYS A 44 -16.19 -8.43 2.82
CA CYS A 44 -15.87 -9.81 3.15
C CYS A 44 -17.15 -10.57 3.55
N LYS A 45 -17.42 -11.74 2.96
CA LYS A 45 -18.55 -12.61 3.30
C LYS A 45 -18.42 -13.18 4.72
N THR A 46 -17.19 -13.45 5.15
CA THR A 46 -16.89 -14.13 6.41
C THR A 46 -17.16 -13.23 7.63
N CYS A 47 -16.64 -12.01 7.63
CA CYS A 47 -16.77 -11.09 8.77
C CYS A 47 -17.66 -9.87 8.51
N ASN A 48 -18.26 -9.76 7.33
CA ASN A 48 -19.08 -8.63 6.88
C ASN A 48 -18.37 -7.25 6.83
N PHE A 49 -17.05 -7.20 7.05
CA PHE A 49 -16.27 -5.96 7.02
C PHE A 49 -16.30 -5.34 5.61
N ARG A 50 -16.59 -4.05 5.54
CA ARG A 50 -16.60 -3.27 4.29
C ARG A 50 -15.31 -2.46 4.18
N PHE A 51 -14.71 -2.44 3.00
CA PHE A 51 -13.46 -1.74 2.76
C PHE A 51 -13.33 -1.24 1.32
N SER A 52 -12.55 -0.18 1.15
CA SER A 52 -12.22 0.35 -0.18
C SER A 52 -11.38 -0.65 -0.96
N GLU A 53 -11.55 -0.73 -2.28
CA GLU A 53 -10.57 -1.40 -3.15
C GLU A 53 -9.15 -0.83 -3.03
N ARG A 54 -8.99 0.42 -2.56
CA ARG A 54 -7.66 1.00 -2.30
C ARG A 54 -7.07 0.59 -0.96
N ARG A 55 -7.84 -0.03 -0.05
CA ARG A 55 -7.42 -0.29 1.35
C ARG A 55 -6.06 -0.97 1.44
N ASN A 56 -5.81 -1.97 0.60
CA ASN A 56 -4.58 -2.75 0.59
C ASN A 56 -3.60 -2.28 -0.50
N THR A 57 -3.52 -0.97 -0.72
CA THR A 57 -2.64 -0.37 -1.75
C THR A 57 -1.88 0.82 -1.18
N ALA A 58 -0.76 1.19 -1.83
CA ALA A 58 -0.01 2.42 -1.54
C ALA A 58 -0.82 3.71 -1.77
N PHE A 59 -2.03 3.59 -2.31
CA PHE A 59 -2.89 4.72 -2.64
C PHE A 59 -3.98 5.01 -1.61
N PHE A 60 -4.15 4.14 -0.60
CA PHE A 60 -5.19 4.30 0.41
C PHE A 60 -5.07 5.63 1.17
N GLY A 61 -6.19 6.29 1.46
CA GLY A 61 -6.21 7.55 2.23
C GLY A 61 -5.61 8.76 1.51
N LEU A 62 -5.07 8.61 0.30
CA LEU A 62 -4.49 9.70 -0.47
C LEU A 62 -5.48 10.28 -1.49
N HIS A 63 -5.60 11.60 -1.49
CA HIS A 63 -6.42 12.36 -2.44
C HIS A 63 -5.65 12.80 -3.69
N THR A 64 -4.32 12.68 -3.67
CA THR A 64 -3.44 12.95 -4.81
C THR A 64 -3.70 11.96 -5.94
N ARG A 65 -3.55 12.42 -7.19
CA ARG A 65 -3.67 11.56 -8.38
C ARG A 65 -2.61 10.47 -8.34
N GLU A 66 -2.97 9.25 -8.74
CA GLU A 66 -2.07 8.09 -8.65
C GLU A 66 -0.78 8.26 -9.47
N SER A 67 -0.82 8.96 -10.59
CA SER A 67 0.37 9.30 -11.37
C SER A 67 1.37 10.12 -10.56
N LYS A 68 0.90 11.16 -9.86
CA LYS A 68 1.76 11.98 -8.99
C LYS A 68 2.24 11.22 -7.75
N ILE A 69 1.41 10.35 -7.17
CA ILE A 69 1.86 9.48 -6.08
C ILE A 69 3.04 8.61 -6.53
N ARG A 70 2.93 7.99 -7.72
CA ARG A 70 4.01 7.17 -8.28
C ARG A 70 5.27 7.98 -8.56
N GLU A 71 5.13 9.17 -9.13
CA GLU A 71 6.24 10.08 -9.37
C GLU A 71 6.98 10.43 -8.07
N VAL A 72 6.24 10.85 -7.03
CA VAL A 72 6.81 11.16 -5.71
C VAL A 72 7.59 9.97 -5.14
N ILE A 73 6.99 8.77 -5.16
CA ILE A 73 7.64 7.56 -4.65
C ILE A 73 8.92 7.27 -5.43
N LEU A 74 8.91 7.39 -6.76
CA LEU A 74 10.10 7.16 -7.60
C LEU A 74 11.20 8.18 -7.33
N CYS A 75 10.88 9.47 -7.20
CA CYS A 75 11.84 10.52 -6.83
C CYS A 75 12.55 10.20 -5.51
N LEU A 76 11.78 9.82 -4.48
CA LEU A 76 12.33 9.50 -3.16
C LEU A 76 13.16 8.20 -3.19
N LEU A 77 12.72 7.17 -3.92
CA LEU A 77 13.50 5.95 -4.11
C LEU A 77 14.82 6.19 -4.86
N ASN A 78 14.86 7.20 -5.74
CA ASN A 78 16.07 7.64 -6.43
C ASN A 78 16.97 8.54 -5.56
N GLY A 79 16.67 8.70 -4.27
CA GLY A 79 17.51 9.42 -3.31
C GLY A 79 17.29 10.92 -3.26
N MET A 80 16.26 11.46 -3.94
CA MET A 80 15.91 12.88 -3.80
C MET A 80 15.39 13.17 -2.39
N SER A 81 15.68 14.36 -1.87
CA SER A 81 15.10 14.82 -0.61
C SER A 81 13.60 15.09 -0.74
N PHE A 82 12.90 15.17 0.39
CA PHE A 82 11.48 15.57 0.42
C PHE A 82 11.25 16.95 -0.22
N ARG A 83 12.19 17.89 -0.07
CA ARG A 83 12.05 19.25 -0.60
C ARG A 83 12.25 19.27 -2.12
N GLU A 84 13.27 18.60 -2.62
CA GLU A 84 13.51 18.47 -4.07
C GLU A 84 12.34 17.75 -4.75
N THR A 85 11.83 16.70 -4.11
CA THR A 85 10.65 15.98 -4.62
C THR A 85 9.41 16.86 -4.63
N ALA A 86 9.16 17.63 -3.57
CA ALA A 86 8.05 18.58 -3.50
C ALA A 86 8.12 19.62 -4.64
N TYR A 87 9.31 20.17 -4.88
CA TYR A 87 9.54 21.10 -5.98
C TYR A 87 9.33 20.45 -7.36
N ALA A 88 9.95 19.28 -7.61
CA ALA A 88 9.86 18.58 -8.89
C ALA A 88 8.43 18.09 -9.20
N SER A 89 7.68 17.67 -8.18
CA SER A 89 6.33 17.14 -8.34
C SER A 89 5.21 18.18 -8.27
N ASP A 90 5.55 19.46 -8.02
CA ASP A 90 4.61 20.56 -7.80
C ASP A 90 3.58 20.22 -6.71
N LEU A 91 4.08 19.74 -5.57
CA LEU A 91 3.28 19.37 -4.41
C LEU A 91 3.81 20.04 -3.15
N ASP A 92 2.91 20.25 -2.20
CA ASP A 92 3.31 20.64 -0.86
C ASP A 92 4.17 19.55 -0.19
N LYS A 93 5.21 19.96 0.55
CA LYS A 93 6.15 19.06 1.21
C LYS A 93 5.45 18.10 2.19
N ASP A 94 4.42 18.54 2.90
CA ASP A 94 3.69 17.68 3.83
C ASP A 94 2.83 16.66 3.08
N THR A 95 2.39 16.99 1.87
CA THR A 95 1.75 16.03 0.96
C THR A 95 2.72 14.94 0.53
N VAL A 96 3.95 15.32 0.15
CA VAL A 96 5.03 14.37 -0.18
C VAL A 96 5.33 13.46 1.00
N GLN A 97 5.47 14.00 2.22
CA GLN A 97 5.70 13.20 3.43
C GLN A 97 4.56 12.22 3.71
N ARG A 98 3.31 12.64 3.52
CA ARG A 98 2.13 11.78 3.70
C ARG A 98 2.12 10.62 2.70
N ILE A 99 2.48 10.90 1.45
CA ILE A 99 2.63 9.90 0.40
C ILE A 99 3.70 8.88 0.80
N TRP A 100 4.86 9.36 1.23
CA TRP A 100 5.96 8.50 1.64
C TRP A 100 5.60 7.62 2.84
N LYS A 101 4.98 8.21 3.86
CA LYS A 101 4.49 7.46 5.03
C LYS A 101 3.55 6.32 4.61
N ARG A 102 2.55 6.62 3.76
CA ARG A 102 1.63 5.58 3.28
C ARG A 102 2.33 4.50 2.46
N PHE A 103 3.34 4.87 1.68
CA PHE A 103 4.15 3.91 0.94
C PHE A 103 4.91 2.96 1.88
N LEU A 104 5.53 3.47 2.95
CA LEU A 104 6.19 2.64 3.96
C LEU A 104 5.22 1.71 4.68
N GLU A 105 4.07 2.21 5.13
CA GLU A 105 3.01 1.40 5.73
C GLU A 105 2.57 0.27 4.78
N TYR A 106 2.41 0.58 3.49
CA TYR A 106 2.06 -0.42 2.49
C TYR A 106 3.14 -1.50 2.32
N CYS A 107 4.43 -1.14 2.40
CA CYS A 107 5.54 -2.11 2.38
C CYS A 107 5.47 -3.04 3.60
N GLU A 108 5.25 -2.50 4.80
CA GLU A 108 5.11 -3.30 6.02
C GLU A 108 3.90 -4.23 5.96
N GLU A 109 2.72 -3.72 5.58
CA GLU A 109 1.50 -4.50 5.37
C GLU A 109 1.72 -5.64 4.35
N SER A 110 2.47 -5.37 3.27
CA SER A 110 2.71 -6.36 2.21
C SER A 110 3.70 -7.45 2.62
N MET A 111 4.60 -7.16 3.57
CA MET A 111 5.62 -8.10 4.07
C MET A 111 5.29 -8.66 5.46
N GLU A 112 4.12 -8.33 6.02
CA GLU A 112 3.75 -8.65 7.40
C GLU A 112 3.95 -10.14 7.73
N GLY A 113 3.54 -11.05 6.83
CA GLY A 113 3.72 -12.50 7.03
C GLY A 113 5.20 -12.90 7.16
N LEU A 114 6.04 -12.44 6.23
CA LEU A 114 7.49 -12.68 6.27
C LEU A 114 8.13 -12.09 7.54
N LEU A 115 7.80 -10.84 7.85
CA LEU A 115 8.36 -10.14 9.02
C LEU A 115 7.99 -10.86 10.34
N LYS A 116 6.77 -11.40 10.43
CA LYS A 116 6.32 -12.21 11.57
C LYS A 116 7.03 -13.55 11.66
N ASP A 117 7.16 -14.27 10.55
CA ASP A 117 7.82 -15.59 10.53
C ASP A 117 9.26 -15.53 11.05
N PHE A 118 9.96 -14.42 10.78
CA PHE A 118 11.33 -14.20 11.22
C PHE A 118 11.46 -13.35 12.50
N ASN A 119 10.35 -12.87 13.07
CA ASN A 119 10.33 -11.98 14.23
C ASN A 119 11.23 -10.73 14.05
N MET A 120 11.11 -10.08 12.89
CA MET A 120 11.93 -8.92 12.51
C MET A 120 11.05 -7.73 12.11
N LYS A 121 11.57 -6.51 12.23
CA LYS A 121 10.94 -5.33 11.61
C LYS A 121 11.46 -5.13 10.20
N LEU A 122 10.72 -4.34 9.42
CA LEU A 122 11.12 -3.97 8.06
C LEU A 122 12.48 -3.25 8.05
N GLU A 123 12.72 -2.37 9.02
CA GLU A 123 13.99 -1.66 9.18
C GLU A 123 15.17 -2.62 9.35
N ASP A 124 15.03 -3.65 10.18
CA ASP A 124 16.08 -4.66 10.42
C ASP A 124 16.40 -5.44 9.13
N LEU A 125 15.36 -5.82 8.38
CA LEU A 125 15.51 -6.53 7.12
C LEU A 125 16.29 -5.68 6.10
N ILE A 126 15.97 -4.40 5.99
CA ILE A 126 16.66 -3.48 5.06
C ILE A 126 18.15 -3.39 5.41
N VAL A 127 18.50 -3.21 6.69
CA VAL A 127 19.89 -3.14 7.14
C VAL A 127 20.66 -4.42 6.78
N VAL A 128 20.11 -5.59 7.13
CA VAL A 128 20.76 -6.88 6.85
C VAL A 128 20.99 -7.10 5.35
N LEU A 129 20.00 -6.77 4.52
CA LEU A 129 20.12 -6.91 3.07
C LEU A 129 21.18 -5.97 2.50
N TYR A 130 21.17 -4.70 2.94
CA TYR A 130 22.15 -3.71 2.52
C TYR A 130 23.58 -4.14 2.88
N GLU A 131 23.81 -4.56 4.13
CA GLU A 131 25.13 -5.02 4.58
C GLU A 131 25.63 -6.25 3.83
N ARG A 132 24.75 -7.22 3.52
CA ARG A 132 25.11 -8.42 2.77
C ARG A 132 25.43 -8.11 1.31
N MET A 133 24.77 -7.12 0.71
CA MET A 133 25.07 -6.69 -0.66
C MET A 133 26.42 -5.99 -0.78
N GLN A 134 26.83 -5.21 0.22
CA GLN A 134 28.13 -4.53 0.24
C GLN A 134 29.33 -5.48 0.46
N LYS A 135 29.07 -6.67 1.02
CA LYS A 135 30.08 -7.71 1.28
C LYS A 135 30.26 -8.69 0.10
N ARG A 136 29.49 -8.53 -0.97
CA ARG A 136 29.63 -9.28 -2.23
C ARG A 136 30.40 -8.46 -3.25
#